data_AF-A0A970IMN1-F1
#
_entry.id   AF-A0A970IMN1-F1
#
_cell.length_a   1.000
_cell.length_b   1.000
_cell.length_c   1.000
_cell.angle_alpha   90.00
_cell.angle_beta   90.00
_cell.angle_gamma   90.00
#
_symmetry.space_group_name_H-M   'P 1'
#
loop_
_entity.id
_entity.type
_entity.pdbx_description
1 polymer ?
#
loop_
_entity_poly.entity_id
_entity_poly.type
_entity_poly.pdbx_seq_one_letter_code
_entity_poly.pdbx_strand_id
1 'polypeptide(L)'
;MVREASEETGLSVQIGPLLYATTFRTHPWRQVVLLSYLCTAGQGDVVLSEEHDSYRWASREETHATLAPPICTDMDRGGVFAQLRDLVD
;
A
#
# COMPACT_ATOMS: atom_id res chain seq x y z
N MET A 1 -8.53 4.58 4.47
CA MET A 1 -7.27 3.92 4.88
C MET A 1 -7.44 3.22 6.22
N VAL A 2 -7.56 3.90 7.38
CA VAL A 2 -7.73 3.21 8.68
C VAL A 2 -8.87 2.18 8.67
N ARG A 3 -10.04 2.57 8.16
CA ARG A 3 -11.19 1.67 8.01
C ARG A 3 -10.86 0.47 7.12
N GLU A 4 -10.39 0.71 5.89
CA GLU A 4 -10.03 -0.38 4.95
C GLU A 4 -8.99 -1.34 5.53
N ALA A 5 -7.93 -0.83 6.15
CA ALA A 5 -6.91 -1.70 6.78
C ALA A 5 -7.52 -2.60 7.87
N SER A 6 -8.42 -2.06 8.70
CA SER A 6 -9.11 -2.84 9.73
C SER A 6 -10.08 -3.85 9.13
N GLU A 7 -10.82 -3.49 8.08
CA GLU A 7 -11.80 -4.38 7.44
C GLU A 7 -11.12 -5.50 6.67
N GLU A 8 -10.03 -5.22 5.94
CA GLU A 8 -9.35 -6.19 5.08
C GLU A 8 -8.33 -7.06 5.82
N THR A 9 -7.72 -6.56 6.90
CA THR A 9 -6.60 -7.25 7.58
C THR A 9 -6.76 -7.43 9.08
N GLY A 10 -7.80 -6.84 9.69
CA GLY A 10 -8.00 -6.84 11.13
C GLY A 10 -7.02 -5.94 11.91
N LEU A 11 -6.07 -5.28 11.25
CA LEU A 11 -5.04 -4.47 11.90
C LEU A 11 -5.54 -3.06 12.21
N SER A 12 -5.18 -2.57 13.41
CA SER A 12 -5.19 -1.13 13.69
C SER A 12 -3.91 -0.50 13.15
N VAL A 13 -4.05 0.60 12.41
CA VAL A 13 -2.91 1.31 11.81
C VAL A 13 -2.91 2.78 12.19
N GLN A 14 -1.72 3.33 12.39
CA GLN A 14 -1.50 4.77 12.49
C GLN A 14 -1.16 5.33 11.11
N ILE A 15 -1.86 6.38 10.69
CA ILE A 15 -1.62 7.05 9.41
C ILE A 15 -0.48 8.04 9.55
N GLY A 16 0.55 7.85 8.72
CA GLY A 16 1.67 8.77 8.54
C GLY A 16 1.51 9.66 7.29
N PRO A 17 2.62 10.15 6.73
CA PRO A 17 2.58 11.03 5.57
C PRO A 17 2.03 10.35 4.30
N LEU A 18 1.47 11.17 3.40
CA LEU A 18 1.17 10.75 2.04
C LEU A 18 2.49 10.55 1.29
N LEU A 19 2.73 9.35 0.77
CA LEU A 19 3.96 9.01 0.03
C LEU A 19 3.79 9.22 -1.47
N TYR A 20 2.58 8.96 -2.00
CA TYR A 20 2.31 9.04 -3.42
C TYR A 20 0.84 9.27 -3.70
N ALA A 21 0.56 10.01 -4.77
CA ALA A 21 -0.77 10.20 -5.31
C ALA A 21 -0.70 10.09 -6.83
N THR A 22 -1.64 9.36 -7.41
CA THR A 22 -1.78 9.25 -8.87
C THR A 22 -3.24 9.23 -9.25
N THR A 23 -3.51 9.40 -10.54
CA THR A 23 -4.84 9.26 -11.07
C THR A 23 -4.83 8.62 -12.44
N PHE A 24 -5.79 7.73 -12.67
CA PHE A 24 -5.93 7.01 -13.92
C PHE A 24 -7.40 6.72 -14.21
N ARG A 25 -7.70 6.45 -15.47
CA ARG A 25 -9.05 6.04 -15.88
C ARG A 25 -9.12 4.54 -15.97
N THR A 26 -10.11 3.96 -15.29
CA THR A 26 -10.46 2.54 -15.44
C THR A 26 -11.59 2.35 -16.45
N HIS A 27 -12.30 3.42 -16.79
CA HIS A 27 -13.36 3.47 -17.81
C HIS A 27 -13.43 4.91 -18.37
N PRO A 28 -13.94 5.15 -19.59
CA PRO A 28 -14.10 6.51 -20.15
C PRO A 28 -14.77 7.53 -19.21
N TRP A 29 -15.68 7.05 -18.37
CA TRP A 29 -16.48 7.84 -17.42
C TRP A 29 -16.05 7.69 -15.96
N ARG A 30 -14.97 6.96 -15.67
CA ARG A 30 -14.48 6.72 -14.30
C ARG A 30 -13.02 7.11 -14.18
N GLN A 31 -12.78 8.21 -13.48
CA GLN A 31 -11.46 8.63 -13.03
C GLN A 31 -11.25 8.12 -11.60
N VAL A 32 -10.14 7.42 -11.36
CA VAL A 32 -9.75 6.95 -10.03
C VAL A 32 -8.60 7.82 -9.54
N VAL A 33 -8.68 8.34 -8.33
CA VAL A 33 -7.56 8.98 -7.63
C VAL A 33 -7.07 7.98 -6.59
N LEU A 34 -5.82 7.58 -6.70
CA LEU A 34 -5.17 6.65 -5.79
C LEU A 34 -4.23 7.43 -4.87
N LEU A 35 -4.39 7.24 -3.56
CA LEU A 35 -3.57 7.85 -2.52
C LEU A 35 -2.89 6.75 -1.71
N SER A 36 -1.57 6.82 -1.60
CA SER A 36 -0.76 5.86 -0.85
C SER A 36 -0.12 6.56 0.34
N TYR A 37 -0.50 6.14 1.55
CA TYR A 37 0.01 6.68 2.81
C TYR A 37 0.99 5.69 3.45
N LEU A 38 2.04 6.22 4.08
CA LEU A 38 2.82 5.44 5.03
C LEU A 38 1.93 5.13 6.22
N CYS A 39 1.85 3.86 6.61
CA CYS A 39 1.10 3.45 7.78
C CYS A 39 1.93 2.52 8.65
N THR A 40 1.80 2.67 9.95
CA THR A 40 2.45 1.80 10.94
C THR A 40 1.38 0.90 11.54
N ALA A 41 1.56 -0.41 11.39
CA ALA A 41 0.68 -1.39 12.02
C ALA A 41 0.95 -1.47 13.52
N GLY A 42 -0.12 -1.55 14.31
CA GLY A 42 -0.03 -1.93 15.72
C GLY A 42 0.35 -3.41 15.91
N GLN A 43 0.38 -3.86 17.16
CA GLN A 43 0.55 -5.29 17.47
C GLN A 43 -0.72 -6.08 17.14
N GLY A 44 -0.56 -7.28 16.58
CA GLY A 44 -1.65 -8.20 16.27
C GLY A 44 -1.32 -9.12 15.10
N ASP A 45 -2.13 -10.16 14.93
CA ASP A 45 -2.09 -11.04 13.77
C ASP A 45 -2.95 -10.47 12.64
N VAL A 46 -2.53 -10.70 11.39
CA VAL A 46 -3.34 -10.37 10.22
C VAL A 46 -4.46 -11.41 10.07
N VAL A 47 -5.70 -10.93 10.02
CA VAL A 47 -6.90 -11.73 9.77
C VAL A 47 -7.59 -11.15 8.54
N LEU A 48 -7.55 -11.90 7.44
CA LEU A 48 -8.09 -11.43 6.17
C LEU A 48 -9.62 -11.50 6.11
N SER A 49 -10.22 -10.51 5.45
CA SER A 49 -11.64 -10.58 5.05
C SER A 49 -11.83 -11.56 3.89
N GLU A 50 -13.09 -11.86 3.57
CA GLU A 50 -13.46 -12.70 2.42
C GLU A 50 -13.04 -12.10 1.06
N GLU A 51 -12.68 -10.83 1.01
CA GLU A 51 -12.21 -10.17 -0.22
C GLU A 51 -10.76 -10.55 -0.58
N HIS A 52 -10.00 -11.16 0.35
CA HIS A 52 -8.58 -11.43 0.20
C HIS A 52 -8.20 -12.87 0.58
N ASP A 53 -7.45 -13.54 -0.29
CA ASP A 53 -7.09 -14.96 -0.10
C ASP A 53 -5.75 -15.18 0.62
N SER A 54 -4.83 -14.21 0.57
CA SER A 54 -3.49 -14.37 1.15
C SER A 54 -2.82 -13.04 1.45
N TYR A 55 -1.89 -13.05 2.40
CA TYR A 55 -1.04 -11.91 2.72
C TYR A 55 0.40 -12.33 2.93
N ARG A 56 1.30 -11.35 2.85
CA ARG A 56 2.70 -11.49 3.27
C ARG A 56 3.21 -10.15 3.79
N TRP A 57 3.99 -10.21 4.86
CA TRP A 57 4.97 -9.16 5.12
C TRP A 57 6.14 -9.39 4.14
N ALA A 58 6.56 -8.34 3.44
CA ALA A 58 7.54 -8.46 2.36
C ALA A 58 8.70 -7.50 2.58
N SER A 59 9.93 -7.96 2.32
CA SER A 59 11.07 -7.06 2.11
C SER A 59 10.87 -6.25 0.83
N ARG A 60 11.68 -5.20 0.64
CA ARG A 60 11.65 -4.41 -0.60
C ARG A 60 11.83 -5.28 -1.84
N GLU A 61 12.81 -6.18 -1.82
CA GLU A 61 13.13 -7.08 -2.93
C GLU A 61 11.94 -8.01 -3.22
N GLU A 62 11.33 -8.54 -2.18
CA GLU A 62 10.14 -9.39 -2.29
C GLU A 62 8.93 -8.63 -2.83
N THR A 63 8.74 -7.36 -2.44
CA THR A 63 7.72 -6.48 -3.00
C THR A 63 7.90 -6.32 -4.50
N HIS A 64 9.12 -6.02 -4.97
CA HIS A 64 9.40 -5.90 -6.41
C HIS A 64 9.19 -7.22 -7.18
N ALA A 65 9.45 -8.36 -6.55
CA ALA A 65 9.26 -9.67 -7.16
C ALA A 65 7.78 -10.10 -7.23
N THR A 66 6.93 -9.60 -6.32
CA THR A 66 5.54 -10.07 -6.17
C THR A 66 4.53 -9.11 -6.80
N LEU A 67 4.74 -7.79 -6.70
CA LEU A 67 3.82 -6.81 -7.25
C LEU A 67 3.92 -6.70 -8.78
N ALA A 68 2.81 -6.34 -9.41
CA ALA A 68 2.78 -6.13 -10.85
C ALA A 68 3.80 -5.04 -11.26
N PRO A 69 4.64 -5.27 -12.30
CA PRO A 69 5.69 -4.32 -12.69
C PRO A 69 5.23 -2.87 -12.89
N PRO A 70 4.02 -2.57 -13.42
CA PRO A 70 3.55 -1.20 -13.52
C PRO A 70 3.39 -0.49 -12.18
N ILE A 71 2.96 -1.21 -11.13
CA ILE A 71 2.80 -0.65 -9.77
C ILE A 71 4.18 -0.28 -9.21
N CYS A 72 5.15 -1.20 -9.31
CA CYS A 72 6.53 -0.94 -8.88
C CYS A 72 7.13 0.26 -9.62
N THR A 73 6.94 0.33 -10.94
CA THR A 73 7.44 1.42 -11.77
C THR A 73 6.86 2.78 -11.36
N ASP A 74 5.56 2.82 -11.05
CA ASP A 74 4.90 4.05 -10.60
C ASP A 74 5.39 4.47 -9.20
N MET A 75 5.53 3.52 -8.28
CA MET A 75 6.06 3.78 -6.94
C MET A 75 7.52 4.25 -6.96
N ASP A 76 8.37 3.64 -7.81
CA ASP A 76 9.75 4.08 -8.01
C ASP A 76 9.80 5.50 -8.59
N ARG A 77 8.98 5.79 -9.61
CA ARG A 77 8.88 7.14 -10.19
C ARG A 77 8.39 8.17 -9.19
N GLY A 78 7.45 7.79 -8.32
CA GLY A 78 6.96 8.59 -7.21
C GLY A 78 7.94 8.71 -6.03
N GLY A 79 9.10 8.04 -6.09
CA GLY A 79 10.09 8.04 -5.03
C GLY A 79 9.66 7.33 -3.75
N VAL A 80 8.61 6.49 -3.80
CA VAL A 80 8.01 5.84 -2.60
C VAL A 80 9.03 4.99 -1.87
N PHE A 81 9.74 4.11 -2.58
CA PHE A 81 10.71 3.22 -1.95
C PHE A 81 11.92 3.95 -1.39
N ALA A 82 12.29 5.11 -1.96
CA ALA A 82 13.33 5.96 -1.39
C ALA A 82 12.86 6.61 -0.09
N GLN A 83 11.64 7.17 -0.08
CA GLN A 83 11.02 7.76 1.11
C GLN A 83 10.85 6.74 2.25
N LEU A 84 10.50 5.49 1.94
CA LEU A 84 10.33 4.43 2.94
C LEU A 84 11.63 4.13 3.70
N ARG A 85 12.78 4.10 3.01
CA ARG A 85 14.08 3.89 3.66
C ARG A 85 14.37 5.01 4.66
N ASP A 86 14.18 6.25 4.24
CA ASP A 86 14.53 7.43 5.04
C ASP A 86 13.60 7.63 6.27
N LEU A 87 12.48 6.90 6.37
CA LEU A 87 11.48 7.01 7.45
C LEU A 87 11.49 5.83 8.43
N VAL A 88 12.22 4.75 8.13
CA VAL A 88 12.24 3.50 8.93
C VAL A 88 13.63 3.21 9.52
N ASP A 89 14.64 4.00 9.14
CA ASP A 89 15.98 4.09 9.78
C ASP A 89 16.00 5.16 10.90
#